data_AF-A0AA36C3M1-F1
#
_entry.id   AF-A0AA36C3M1-F1
#
_cell.length_a   1.000
_cell.length_b   1.000
_cell.length_c   1.000
_cell.angle_alpha   90.00
_cell.angle_beta   90.00
_cell.angle_gamma   90.00
#
_symmetry.space_group_name_H-M   'P 1'
#
loop_
_entity.id
_entity.type
_entity.pdbx_description
1 polymer ?
#
loop_
_entity_poly.entity_id
_entity_poly.type
_entity_poly.pdbx_seq_one_letter_code
_entity_poly.pdbx_strand_id
1 'polypeptide(L)'
;MPNQFEAAERIARRRGLTRDDIEALGVRSQALGQAGLGGRAFRPRGSRTFGAPGRQGRKPHGRDEARQSAIRACAIRRPESLARLKPVLEGGIHTAGTSSQISDGAAAVLLMDEDKARALGLKPRARIIAQALATSRVLEKSGMKIGDLGSVRDQRSIRHGLSTDHHRTARTSKRRNGSTALITMCAGGALATGTIIERI
;
A
#
# COMPACT_ATOMS: atom_id res chain seq x y z
N MET A 1 -18.46 11.56 12.04
CA MET A 1 -17.86 10.42 11.30
C MET A 1 -17.27 9.46 12.31
N PRO A 2 -17.34 8.14 12.09
CA PRO A 2 -16.69 7.18 12.99
C PRO A 2 -15.17 7.36 12.98
N ASN A 3 -14.50 6.90 14.03
CA ASN A 3 -13.04 6.76 13.97
C ASN A 3 -12.63 5.65 12.97
N GLN A 4 -11.33 5.53 12.67
CA GLN A 4 -10.86 4.60 11.64
C GLN A 4 -11.08 3.13 12.01
N PHE A 5 -10.96 2.76 13.29
CA PHE A 5 -11.21 1.38 13.73
C PHE A 5 -12.69 1.03 13.65
N GLU A 6 -13.57 1.92 14.11
CA GLU A 6 -15.02 1.76 13.96
C GLU A 6 -15.44 1.67 12.49
N ALA A 7 -14.81 2.45 11.61
CA ALA A 7 -15.05 2.39 10.18
C ALA A 7 -14.67 1.02 9.60
N ALA A 8 -13.52 0.47 10.00
CA ALA A 8 -13.07 -0.86 9.58
C ALA A 8 -14.04 -1.97 10.04
N GLU A 9 -14.49 -1.93 11.30
CA GLU A 9 -15.49 -2.88 11.82
C GLU A 9 -16.83 -2.78 11.08
N ARG A 10 -17.30 -1.56 10.77
CA ARG A 10 -18.51 -1.35 9.96
C ARG A 10 -18.36 -1.92 8.56
N ILE A 11 -17.19 -1.78 7.93
CA ILE A 11 -16.91 -2.35 6.61
C ILE A 11 -16.94 -3.87 6.68
N ALA A 12 -16.25 -4.48 7.65
CA ALA A 12 -16.25 -5.93 7.82
C ALA A 12 -17.67 -6.48 7.99
N ARG A 13 -18.46 -5.88 8.88
CA ARG A 13 -19.87 -6.26 9.09
C ARG A 13 -20.70 -6.13 7.82
N ARG A 14 -20.60 -5.00 7.11
CA ARG A 14 -21.36 -4.76 5.85
C ARG A 14 -20.99 -5.73 4.73
N ARG A 15 -19.77 -6.25 4.74
CA ARG A 15 -19.23 -7.15 3.71
C ARG A 15 -19.25 -8.62 4.13
N GLY A 16 -19.67 -8.92 5.36
CA GLY A 16 -19.66 -10.28 5.90
C GLY A 16 -18.24 -10.85 6.07
N LEU A 17 -17.23 -9.99 6.29
CA LEU A 17 -15.85 -10.44 6.50
C LEU A 17 -15.69 -11.01 7.91
N THR A 18 -15.07 -12.17 7.98
CA THR A 18 -14.78 -12.87 9.24
C THR A 18 -13.39 -12.50 9.76
N ARG A 19 -13.10 -12.90 11.01
CA ARG A 19 -11.76 -12.77 11.59
C ARG A 19 -10.72 -13.53 10.77
N ASP A 20 -11.05 -14.74 10.32
CA ASP A 20 -10.14 -15.58 9.55
C ASP A 20 -9.80 -14.96 8.20
N ASP A 21 -10.77 -14.30 7.53
CA ASP A 21 -10.54 -13.61 6.26
C ASP A 21 -9.48 -12.50 6.38
N ILE A 22 -9.61 -11.67 7.42
CA ILE A 22 -8.69 -10.53 7.63
C ILE A 22 -7.32 -10.99 8.15
N GLU A 23 -7.28 -12.07 8.93
CA GLU A 23 -6.01 -12.67 9.36
C GLU A 23 -5.26 -13.34 8.21
N ALA A 24 -5.96 -14.05 7.33
CA ALA A 24 -5.39 -14.63 6.12
C ALA A 24 -4.75 -13.55 5.24
N LEU A 25 -5.43 -12.40 5.08
CA LEU A 25 -4.88 -11.24 4.39
C LEU A 25 -3.63 -10.70 5.11
N GLY A 26 -3.66 -10.59 6.44
CA GLY A 26 -2.53 -10.17 7.27
C GLY A 26 -1.29 -11.06 7.04
N VAL A 27 -1.43 -12.38 7.16
CA VAL A 27 -0.34 -13.35 6.91
C VAL A 27 0.23 -13.18 5.51
N ARG A 28 -0.64 -13.11 4.50
CA ARG A 28 -0.24 -12.95 3.10
C ARG A 28 0.54 -11.66 2.89
N SER A 29 0.08 -10.55 3.47
CA SER A 29 0.76 -9.25 3.41
C SER A 29 2.18 -9.33 3.98
N GLN A 30 2.35 -9.96 5.14
CA GLN A 30 3.65 -10.11 5.79
C GLN A 30 4.60 -10.99 4.98
N ALA A 31 4.11 -12.09 4.41
CA ALA A 31 4.90 -12.95 3.52
C ALA A 31 5.40 -12.20 2.27
N LEU A 32 4.52 -11.41 1.63
CA LEU A 32 4.88 -10.58 0.48
C LEU A 32 5.86 -9.47 0.85
N GLY A 33 5.66 -8.82 2.01
CA GLY A 33 6.55 -7.80 2.55
C GLY A 33 7.97 -8.32 2.74
N GLN A 34 8.13 -9.48 3.38
CA GLN A 34 9.44 -10.11 3.55
C GLN A 34 10.10 -10.49 2.22
N ALA A 35 9.35 -11.08 1.28
CA ALA A 35 9.88 -11.42 -0.05
C ALA A 35 10.34 -10.15 -0.80
N GLY A 36 9.61 -9.05 -0.66
CA GLY A 36 9.97 -7.74 -1.20
C GLY A 36 11.26 -7.18 -0.59
N LEU A 37 11.39 -7.24 0.73
CA LEU A 37 12.57 -6.78 1.47
C LEU A 37 13.80 -7.65 1.21
N GLY A 38 13.64 -8.96 1.06
CA GLY A 38 14.70 -9.92 0.71
C GLY A 38 15.17 -9.80 -0.75
N GLY A 39 14.29 -9.35 -1.64
CA GLY A 39 14.59 -9.15 -3.06
C GLY A 39 15.32 -7.85 -3.38
N ARG A 40 15.94 -7.78 -4.57
CA ARG A 40 16.54 -6.55 -5.12
C ARG A 40 15.52 -5.42 -5.41
N ALA A 41 14.21 -5.67 -5.24
CA ALA A 41 13.12 -4.73 -5.52
C ALA A 41 13.19 -3.46 -4.66
N PHE A 42 13.64 -3.59 -3.41
CA PHE A 42 13.85 -2.50 -2.45
C PHE A 42 15.33 -2.13 -2.27
N ARG A 43 16.19 -2.39 -3.27
CA ARG A 43 17.54 -1.81 -3.36
C ARG A 43 17.54 -0.64 -4.35
N PRO A 44 17.19 0.60 -3.96
CA PRO A 44 17.44 1.76 -4.81
C PRO A 44 18.95 1.94 -4.96
N ARG A 45 19.46 1.88 -6.19
CA ARG A 45 20.70 2.60 -6.55
C ARG A 45 20.44 4.07 -6.20
N GLY A 46 21.24 4.65 -5.29
CA GLY A 46 21.17 6.07 -4.94
C GLY A 46 20.23 6.48 -3.80
N SER A 47 19.63 5.53 -3.04
CA SER A 47 19.13 5.94 -1.71
C SER A 47 20.33 6.43 -0.91
N ARG A 48 20.29 7.63 -0.36
CA ARG A 48 21.26 8.08 0.66
C ARG A 48 20.62 7.81 2.01
N THR A 49 21.39 7.25 2.93
CA THR A 49 20.99 7.16 4.32
C THR A 49 21.17 8.52 4.94
N PHE A 50 20.08 9.11 5.43
CA PHE A 50 20.18 10.19 6.39
C PHE A 50 20.27 9.52 7.77
N GLY A 51 21.38 9.72 8.47
CA GLY A 51 21.50 9.27 9.85
C GLY A 51 20.48 10.05 10.67
N ALA A 52 19.43 9.39 11.15
CA ALA A 52 18.58 9.97 12.17
C ALA A 52 19.35 9.89 13.50
N PRO A 53 19.52 10.99 14.25
CA PRO A 53 20.06 10.90 15.60
C PRO A 53 19.17 9.94 16.40
N GLY A 54 19.79 8.94 17.03
CA GLY A 54 19.05 8.03 17.89
C GLY A 54 18.46 8.79 19.08
N ARG A 55 17.31 8.35 19.58
CA ARG A 55 16.89 8.73 20.94
C ARG A 55 18.01 8.35 21.91
N GLN A 56 18.25 9.21 22.92
CA GLN A 56 19.32 9.08 23.92
C GLN A 56 19.66 7.60 24.24
N GLY A 57 20.92 7.21 24.00
CA GLY A 57 21.43 5.86 24.26
C GLY A 57 21.31 4.86 23.11
N ARG A 58 20.72 5.20 21.95
CA ARG A 58 20.68 4.31 20.76
C ARG A 58 21.53 4.85 19.62
N LYS A 59 22.24 3.95 18.92
CA LYS A 59 23.02 4.28 17.73
C LYS A 59 22.12 4.88 16.63
N PRO A 60 22.65 5.73 15.74
CA PRO A 60 21.90 6.23 14.59
C PRO A 60 21.34 5.07 13.77
N HIS A 61 20.06 5.16 13.38
CA HIS A 61 19.44 4.12 12.56
C HIS A 61 20.02 4.15 11.15
N GLY A 62 21.00 3.28 10.89
CA GLY A 62 21.52 3.03 9.55
C GLY A 62 20.50 2.31 8.65
N ARG A 63 20.77 2.21 7.35
CA ARG A 63 19.89 1.49 6.38
C ARG A 63 19.57 0.08 6.84
N ASP A 64 20.58 -0.63 7.32
CA ASP A 64 20.46 -2.03 7.68
C ASP A 64 19.61 -2.20 8.94
N GLU A 65 19.65 -1.25 9.87
CA GLU A 65 18.76 -1.24 11.04
C GLU A 65 17.31 -0.93 10.67
N ALA A 66 17.06 0.02 9.76
CA ALA A 66 15.71 0.30 9.26
C ALA A 66 15.12 -0.90 8.50
N ARG A 67 15.94 -1.55 7.66
CA ARG A 67 15.55 -2.77 6.95
C ARG A 67 15.31 -3.92 7.91
N GLN A 68 16.16 -4.11 8.91
CA GLN A 68 15.99 -5.15 9.92
C GLN A 68 14.76 -4.86 10.81
N SER A 69 14.47 -3.59 11.08
CA SER A 69 13.23 -3.16 11.75
C SER A 69 12.01 -3.54 10.92
N ALA A 70 12.01 -3.25 9.61
CA ALA A 70 10.92 -3.65 8.70
C ALA A 70 10.77 -5.19 8.61
N ILE A 71 11.88 -5.93 8.55
CA ILE A 71 11.85 -7.41 8.54
C ILE A 71 11.27 -7.95 9.85
N ARG A 72 11.67 -7.39 11.01
CA ARG A 72 11.11 -7.73 12.33
C ARG A 72 9.64 -7.34 12.44
N ALA A 73 9.25 -6.21 11.88
CA ALA A 73 7.86 -5.78 11.81
C ALA A 73 7.01 -6.75 10.97
N CYS A 74 7.63 -7.48 10.04
CA CYS A 74 7.02 -8.59 9.31
C CYS A 74 7.20 -9.98 9.94
N ALA A 75 7.53 -10.10 11.24
CA ALA A 75 7.83 -11.38 11.85
C ALA A 75 6.62 -12.31 12.03
N ILE A 76 5.40 -11.78 12.03
CA ILE A 76 4.17 -12.57 12.21
C ILE A 76 3.77 -13.21 10.88
N ARG A 77 3.97 -14.52 10.75
CA ARG A 77 3.69 -15.27 9.51
C ARG A 77 2.88 -16.55 9.70
N ARG A 78 2.54 -16.83 10.95
CA ARG A 78 1.81 -18.03 11.35
C ARG A 78 0.40 -17.61 11.72
N PRO A 79 -0.65 -18.20 11.12
CA PRO A 79 -2.04 -17.92 11.49
C PRO A 79 -2.27 -17.97 13.01
N GLU A 80 -1.66 -18.95 13.68
CA GLU A 80 -1.76 -19.17 15.12
C GLU A 80 -1.17 -18.01 15.95
N SER A 81 -0.29 -17.20 15.36
CA SER A 81 0.28 -16.01 16.00
C SER A 81 -0.64 -14.79 15.89
N LEU A 82 -1.49 -14.71 14.84
CA LEU A 82 -2.50 -13.66 14.71
C LEU A 82 -3.72 -13.95 15.58
N ALA A 83 -4.14 -15.22 15.67
CA ALA A 83 -5.29 -15.64 16.46
C ALA A 83 -5.18 -15.27 17.95
N ARG A 84 -3.95 -15.15 18.47
CA ARG A 84 -3.67 -14.75 19.87
C ARG A 84 -3.80 -13.24 20.11
N LEU A 85 -3.85 -12.43 19.05
CA LEU A 85 -3.92 -10.99 19.18
C LEU A 85 -5.34 -10.55 19.57
N LYS A 86 -5.40 -9.68 20.57
CA LYS A 86 -6.65 -9.06 21.00
C LYS A 86 -7.13 -8.05 19.94
N PRO A 87 -8.45 -8.01 19.66
CA PRO A 87 -9.05 -6.91 18.91
C PRO A 87 -8.72 -5.55 19.51
N VAL A 88 -8.60 -4.53 18.65
CA VAL A 88 -8.37 -3.14 19.09
C VAL A 88 -9.61 -2.57 19.76
N LEU A 89 -10.79 -2.88 19.22
CA LEU A 89 -12.09 -2.52 19.79
C LEU A 89 -12.73 -3.76 20.43
N GLU A 90 -13.40 -3.57 21.56
CA GLU A 90 -14.18 -4.62 22.20
C GLU A 90 -15.27 -5.15 21.24
N GLY A 91 -15.39 -6.47 21.12
CA GLY A 91 -16.31 -7.12 20.18
C GLY A 91 -15.96 -6.96 18.69
N GLY A 92 -14.83 -6.32 18.36
CA GLY A 92 -14.33 -6.18 16.99
C GLY A 92 -13.50 -7.37 16.53
N ILE A 93 -13.10 -7.36 15.26
CA ILE A 93 -12.25 -8.41 14.67
C ILE A 93 -10.85 -7.92 14.32
N HIS A 94 -10.63 -6.62 14.11
CA HIS A 94 -9.32 -6.09 13.70
C HIS A 94 -8.32 -6.04 14.85
N THR A 95 -7.08 -6.46 14.58
CA THR A 95 -5.96 -6.46 15.54
C THR A 95 -4.76 -5.68 15.02
N ALA A 96 -3.73 -5.54 15.85
CA ALA A 96 -2.43 -5.02 15.44
C ALA A 96 -1.81 -5.80 14.27
N GLY A 97 -2.13 -7.09 14.11
CA GLY A 97 -1.60 -7.92 13.04
C GLY A 97 -2.37 -7.83 11.71
N THR A 98 -3.58 -7.27 11.73
CA THR A 98 -4.44 -7.06 10.55
C THR A 98 -4.66 -5.58 10.24
N SER A 99 -3.90 -4.69 10.88
CA SER A 99 -3.96 -3.23 10.71
C SER A 99 -2.60 -2.68 10.28
N SER A 100 -2.59 -1.52 9.61
CA SER A 100 -1.34 -0.84 9.26
C SER A 100 -0.56 -0.42 10.50
N GLN A 101 0.75 -0.64 10.49
CA GLN A 101 1.65 -0.21 11.56
C GLN A 101 1.86 1.30 11.50
N ILE A 102 1.84 1.95 12.67
CA ILE A 102 2.35 3.31 12.82
C ILE A 102 3.84 3.28 12.49
N SER A 103 4.24 4.06 11.49
CA SER A 103 5.56 3.99 10.89
C SER A 103 6.09 5.38 10.59
N ASP A 104 7.38 5.58 10.78
CA ASP A 104 8.10 6.79 10.37
C ASP A 104 8.78 6.54 9.02
N GLY A 105 8.53 7.40 8.02
CA GLY A 105 9.13 7.25 6.70
C GLY A 105 8.85 8.44 5.78
N ALA A 106 9.70 8.59 4.76
CA ALA A 106 9.56 9.62 3.72
C ALA A 106 9.75 9.02 2.32
N ALA A 107 9.09 9.60 1.33
CA ALA A 107 9.20 9.23 -0.07
C ALA A 107 9.21 10.49 -0.95
N ALA A 108 9.90 10.42 -2.09
CA ALA A 108 9.93 11.47 -3.09
C ALA A 108 9.83 10.89 -4.51
N VAL A 109 9.17 11.62 -5.40
CA VAL A 109 9.05 11.31 -6.83
C VAL A 109 9.44 12.57 -7.60
N LEU A 110 10.36 12.44 -8.55
CA LEU A 110 10.70 13.49 -9.50
C LEU A 110 9.76 13.40 -10.70
N LEU A 111 8.97 14.45 -10.92
CA LEU A 111 8.12 14.63 -12.09
C LEU A 111 8.76 15.67 -13.00
N MET A 112 8.79 15.36 -14.30
CA MET A 112 9.33 16.23 -15.33
C MET A 112 8.51 16.04 -16.60
N ASP A 113 8.50 17.08 -17.43
CA ASP A 113 8.12 16.94 -18.83
C ASP A 113 9.00 15.88 -19.51
N GLU A 114 8.39 15.09 -20.41
CA GLU A 114 9.07 13.96 -21.05
C GLU A 114 10.22 14.42 -21.95
N ASP A 115 10.00 15.47 -22.73
CA ASP A 115 11.00 15.99 -23.67
C ASP A 115 12.17 16.64 -22.90
N LYS A 116 11.86 17.39 -21.84
CA LYS A 116 12.91 17.96 -20.97
C LYS A 116 13.73 16.87 -20.28
N ALA A 117 13.10 15.80 -19.82
CA ALA A 117 13.82 14.67 -19.23
C ALA A 117 14.79 14.03 -20.23
N ARG A 118 14.35 13.79 -21.47
CA ARG A 118 15.18 13.24 -22.55
C ARG A 118 16.33 14.18 -22.91
N ALA A 119 16.08 15.48 -23.02
CA ALA A 119 17.10 16.50 -23.32
C ALA A 119 18.20 16.58 -22.25
N LEU A 120 17.86 16.31 -20.98
CA LEU A 120 18.80 16.24 -19.87
C LEU A 120 19.44 14.86 -19.68
N GLY A 121 19.23 13.92 -20.62
CA GLY A 121 19.78 12.56 -20.54
C GLY A 121 19.14 11.67 -19.46
N LEU A 122 18.00 12.08 -18.89
CA LEU A 122 17.25 11.28 -17.93
C LEU A 122 16.34 10.29 -18.66
N LYS A 123 16.15 9.10 -18.08
CA LYS A 123 15.26 8.06 -18.63
C LYS A 123 13.86 8.17 -18.01
N PRO A 124 12.82 8.59 -18.76
CA PRO A 124 11.42 8.51 -18.30
C PRO A 124 11.08 7.08 -17.89
N ARG A 125 10.22 6.94 -16.87
CA ARG A 125 9.91 5.62 -16.27
C ARG A 125 8.44 5.27 -16.27
N ALA A 126 7.59 6.28 -16.17
CA ALA A 126 6.15 6.14 -16.21
C ALA A 126 5.54 7.53 -16.49
N ARG A 127 4.30 7.52 -17.00
CA ARG A 127 3.43 8.69 -17.11
C ARG A 127 2.19 8.51 -16.24
N ILE A 128 1.60 9.62 -15.81
CA ILE A 128 0.29 9.63 -15.16
C ILE A 128 -0.77 9.65 -16.26
N ILE A 129 -1.69 8.68 -16.23
CA ILE A 129 -2.79 8.56 -17.21
C ILE A 129 -4.04 9.25 -16.70
N ALA A 130 -4.38 9.03 -15.43
CA ALA A 130 -5.56 9.61 -14.81
C ALA A 130 -5.36 9.75 -13.30
N GLN A 131 -5.97 10.77 -12.71
CA GLN A 131 -5.99 11.01 -11.27
C GLN A 131 -7.37 11.43 -10.83
N ALA A 132 -7.81 10.94 -9.68
CA ALA A 132 -9.08 11.32 -9.08
C ALA A 132 -8.93 11.46 -7.56
N LEU A 133 -9.60 12.49 -7.04
CA LEU A 133 -9.93 12.64 -5.63
C LEU A 133 -11.45 12.58 -5.53
N ALA A 134 -11.98 11.52 -4.93
CA ALA A 134 -13.41 11.31 -4.81
C ALA A 134 -13.84 11.34 -3.35
N THR A 135 -15.04 11.86 -3.13
CA THR A 135 -15.74 11.79 -1.84
C THR A 135 -16.99 10.95 -2.05
N SER A 136 -17.41 10.21 -1.03
CA SER A 136 -18.70 9.49 -1.05
C SER A 136 -19.87 10.41 -1.42
N ARG A 137 -19.84 11.67 -0.98
CA ARG A 137 -20.87 12.68 -1.26
C ARG A 137 -20.89 13.16 -2.71
N VAL A 138 -19.72 13.21 -3.37
CA VAL A 138 -19.63 13.55 -4.81
C VAL A 138 -20.25 12.42 -5.64
N LEU A 139 -20.00 11.17 -5.26
CA LEU A 139 -20.58 10.00 -5.92
C LEU A 139 -22.10 9.92 -5.75
N GLU A 140 -22.58 10.13 -4.51
CA GLU A 140 -24.02 10.18 -4.25
C GLU A 140 -24.72 11.28 -5.04
N LYS A 141 -24.14 12.49 -5.10
CA LYS A 141 -24.70 13.62 -5.87
C LYS A 141 -24.63 13.42 -7.38
N SER A 142 -23.63 12.72 -7.89
CA SER A 142 -23.51 12.42 -9.32
C SER A 142 -24.34 11.21 -9.74
N GLY A 143 -25.05 10.56 -8.82
CA GLY A 143 -25.75 9.30 -9.08
C GLY A 143 -24.81 8.13 -9.38
N MET A 144 -23.51 8.29 -9.11
CA MET A 144 -22.50 7.26 -9.34
C MET A 144 -22.29 6.43 -8.08
N LYS A 145 -22.05 5.14 -8.26
CA LYS A 145 -21.60 4.22 -7.22
C LYS A 145 -20.07 4.16 -7.22
N ILE A 146 -19.47 3.75 -6.11
CA ILE A 146 -18.03 3.48 -6.04
C ILE A 146 -17.55 2.47 -7.10
N GLY A 147 -18.43 1.56 -7.54
CA GLY A 147 -18.15 0.62 -8.63
C GLY A 147 -18.04 1.28 -10.01
N ASP A 148 -18.68 2.44 -10.19
CA ASP A 148 -18.75 3.18 -11.45
C ASP A 148 -17.51 4.06 -11.67
N LEU A 149 -16.74 4.34 -10.62
CA LEU A 149 -15.44 5.05 -10.68
C LEU A 149 -14.33 4.25 -11.40
N GLY A 150 -14.69 3.26 -12.20
CA GLY A 150 -13.74 2.32 -12.77
C GLY A 150 -13.23 1.39 -11.68
N SER A 151 -14.11 0.57 -11.11
CA SER A 151 -13.64 -0.80 -10.88
C SER A 151 -13.16 -1.29 -12.24
N VAL A 152 -11.86 -1.59 -12.38
CA VAL A 152 -11.34 -2.27 -13.56
C VAL A 152 -12.09 -3.59 -13.62
N ARG A 153 -13.20 -3.57 -14.35
CA ARG A 153 -14.11 -4.68 -14.59
C ARG A 153 -13.48 -5.54 -15.68
N ASP A 154 -12.24 -5.92 -15.45
CA ASP A 154 -11.56 -6.95 -16.20
C ASP A 154 -11.05 -7.99 -15.21
N GLN A 155 -11.99 -8.74 -14.64
CA GLN A 155 -11.69 -9.99 -13.96
C GLN A 155 -11.12 -11.05 -14.93
N ARG A 156 -11.07 -10.83 -16.27
CA ARG A 156 -10.33 -11.70 -17.19
C ARG A 156 -8.83 -11.36 -17.24
N SER A 157 -8.44 -10.11 -16.97
CA SER A 157 -7.03 -9.70 -16.79
C SER A 157 -6.38 -10.26 -15.50
N ILE A 158 -7.18 -10.81 -14.57
CA ILE A 158 -6.66 -11.54 -13.40
C ILE A 158 -5.86 -12.79 -13.82
N ARG A 159 -6.11 -13.35 -15.02
CA ARG A 159 -5.25 -14.42 -15.60
C ARG A 159 -3.85 -13.95 -16.00
N HIS A 160 -3.58 -12.64 -16.07
CA HIS A 160 -2.26 -12.08 -16.38
C HIS A 160 -1.55 -11.40 -15.18
N GLY A 161 -1.97 -11.70 -13.94
CA GLY A 161 -1.13 -11.49 -12.76
C GLY A 161 -1.21 -10.10 -12.11
N LEU A 162 -2.34 -9.40 -12.25
CA LEU A 162 -2.68 -8.24 -11.45
C LEU A 162 -3.35 -8.70 -10.13
N SER A 163 -2.55 -8.78 -9.07
CA SER A 163 -3.00 -8.99 -7.69
C SER A 163 -3.37 -7.63 -7.09
N THR A 164 -4.55 -7.51 -6.50
CA THR A 164 -5.02 -6.36 -5.70
C THR A 164 -4.27 -6.30 -4.37
N ASP A 165 -2.95 -6.15 -4.41
CA ASP A 165 -2.16 -5.84 -3.22
C ASP A 165 -2.10 -4.32 -3.08
N HIS A 166 -2.60 -3.79 -1.95
CA HIS A 166 -2.63 -2.38 -1.57
C HIS A 166 -1.25 -1.68 -1.50
N HIS A 167 -0.17 -2.32 -1.95
CA HIS A 167 1.20 -1.79 -1.93
C HIS A 167 2.00 -1.98 -3.23
N ARG A 168 1.36 -2.18 -4.40
CA ARG A 168 2.12 -2.29 -5.66
C ARG A 168 2.58 -0.94 -6.20
N THR A 169 3.86 -0.65 -5.98
CA THR A 169 4.56 0.51 -6.56
C THR A 169 5.07 0.25 -7.99
N ALA A 170 5.22 1.32 -8.77
CA ALA A 170 5.65 1.37 -10.18
C ALA A 170 6.94 0.57 -10.52
N ARG A 171 7.76 0.17 -9.54
CA ARG A 171 8.94 -0.68 -9.80
C ARG A 171 8.57 -2.14 -10.04
N THR A 172 7.47 -2.63 -9.46
CA THR A 172 7.01 -4.01 -9.66
C THR A 172 6.53 -4.25 -11.10
N SER A 173 6.03 -3.20 -11.79
CA SER A 173 5.67 -3.28 -13.20
C SER A 173 6.88 -3.46 -14.11
N LYS A 174 8.11 -3.08 -13.74
CA LYS A 174 9.30 -3.44 -14.54
C LYS A 174 9.60 -4.95 -14.55
N ARG A 175 9.06 -5.70 -13.58
CA ARG A 175 9.36 -7.13 -13.35
C ARG A 175 8.30 -8.08 -13.86
N ARG A 176 7.06 -7.61 -14.07
CA ARG A 176 5.98 -8.34 -14.76
C ARG A 176 5.70 -7.64 -16.07
N ASN A 177 5.26 -8.34 -17.11
CA ASN A 177 5.06 -7.76 -18.45
C ASN A 177 3.86 -6.78 -18.54
N GLY A 178 3.43 -6.18 -17.41
CA GLY A 178 2.34 -5.22 -17.34
C GLY A 178 2.81 -3.80 -17.62
N SER A 179 2.07 -3.08 -18.46
CA SER A 179 2.29 -1.68 -18.80
C SER A 179 1.66 -0.71 -17.79
N THR A 180 0.55 -1.07 -17.14
CA THR A 180 -0.27 -0.14 -16.34
C THR A 180 -0.39 -0.55 -14.87
N ALA A 181 -0.51 0.43 -13.97
CA ALA A 181 -0.76 0.22 -12.54
C ALA A 181 -1.75 1.25 -11.96
N LEU A 182 -2.59 0.82 -11.01
CA LEU A 182 -3.48 1.68 -10.22
C LEU A 182 -2.93 1.80 -8.78
N ILE A 183 -2.86 3.03 -8.28
CA ILE A 183 -2.56 3.35 -6.89
C ILE A 183 -3.81 3.98 -6.29
N THR A 184 -4.32 3.42 -5.19
CA THR A 184 -5.50 3.94 -4.50
C THR A 184 -5.35 3.82 -2.99
N MET A 185 -5.97 4.75 -2.26
CA MET A 185 -5.91 4.81 -0.80
C MET A 185 -7.21 5.41 -0.24
N CYS A 186 -7.69 4.83 0.87
CA CYS A 186 -8.72 5.47 1.69
C CYS A 186 -8.11 6.61 2.52
N ALA A 187 -8.87 7.66 2.79
CA ALA A 187 -8.44 8.77 3.62
C ALA A 187 -9.52 9.16 4.64
N GLY A 188 -9.08 9.80 5.73
CA GLY A 188 -9.98 10.44 6.69
C GLY A 188 -10.89 11.46 5.99
N GLY A 189 -12.06 11.74 6.58
CA GLY A 189 -13.04 12.65 5.96
C GLY A 189 -13.88 12.02 4.85
N ALA A 190 -13.94 10.67 4.77
CA ALA A 190 -14.65 9.92 3.74
C ALA A 190 -14.19 10.26 2.30
N LEU A 191 -12.87 10.41 2.16
CA LEU A 191 -12.17 10.67 0.91
C LEU A 191 -11.47 9.40 0.41
N ALA A 192 -11.25 9.32 -0.90
CA ALA A 192 -10.40 8.33 -1.53
C ALA A 192 -9.61 8.95 -2.68
N THR A 193 -8.39 8.49 -2.89
CA THR A 193 -7.55 8.87 -4.03
C THR A 193 -7.37 7.70 -4.98
N GLY A 194 -7.24 8.00 -6.26
CA GLY A 194 -6.93 7.03 -7.31
C GLY A 194 -5.96 7.66 -8.31
N THR A 195 -4.96 6.90 -8.75
CA THR A 195 -4.00 7.33 -9.79
C THR A 195 -3.62 6.14 -10.65
N ILE A 196 -3.83 6.28 -11.97
CA ILE A 196 -3.40 5.31 -12.97
C ILE A 196 -2.09 5.79 -13.56
N ILE A 197 -1.08 4.93 -13.57
CA ILE A 197 0.21 5.16 -14.22
C ILE A 197 0.47 4.11 -15.28
N GLU A 198 1.17 4.52 -16.33
CA GLU A 198 1.63 3.65 -17.40
C GLU A 198 3.15 3.73 -17.52
N ARG A 199 3.80 2.59 -17.70
CA ARG A 199 5.25 2.47 -17.89
C ARG A 199 5.63 2.95 -19.30
N ILE A 200 6.67 3.78 -19.36
CA ILE A 200 7.34 4.22 -20.60
C ILE A 200 8.56 3.32 -20.85
#